data_AF-W0RP69-F1
#
_entry.id   AF-W0RP69-F1
#
_cell.length_a   1.000
_cell.length_b   1.000
_cell.length_c   1.000
_cell.angle_alpha   90.00
_cell.angle_beta   90.00
_cell.angle_gamma   90.00
#
_symmetry.space_group_name_H-M   'P 1'
#
loop_
_entity.id
_entity.type
_entity.pdbx_description
1 polymer ?
#
loop_
_entity_poly.entity_id
_entity_poly.type
_entity_poly.pdbx_seq_one_letter_code
_entity_poly.pdbx_strand_id
1 'polypeptide(L)'
;MVQAYPVRTLPSAGFVGAAGMARHGVGGSALVVGDPAADTLATRGAVALRGAAEEAAQVARLYARARLLVGAHADRRRVLALLPSSSIFHFAGHAVANSEQPELSYLALVAGGADDGLLRAREIGALRLSHLGMVVLSACNTLGARATHAGPIAGLAYSFLRAGVPAMLSSLWDVNDDATTPLLVAFHRRAAGGMGAAEALRAAQLEALESDRPETRAPRVWAAFVYSGP
;
A
#
# COMPACT_ATOMS: atom_id res chain seq x y z
N MET A 1 19.84 -12.48 -2.41
CA MET A 1 18.70 -12.69 -3.33
C MET A 1 18.26 -11.37 -3.98
N VAL A 2 17.77 -10.39 -3.22
CA VAL A 2 17.41 -9.04 -3.75
C VAL A 2 18.59 -8.32 -4.42
N GLN A 3 19.82 -8.55 -3.91
CA GLN A 3 21.05 -7.99 -4.50
C GLN A 3 21.32 -8.45 -5.94
N ALA A 4 20.80 -9.61 -6.38
CA ALA A 4 21.05 -10.13 -7.71
C ALA A 4 19.84 -9.97 -8.66
N TYR A 5 18.60 -10.04 -8.14
CA TYR A 5 17.39 -10.07 -8.98
C TYR A 5 16.18 -9.37 -8.32
N PRO A 6 15.27 -8.77 -9.11
CA PRO A 6 13.95 -8.36 -8.60
C PRO A 6 13.13 -9.61 -8.23
N VAL A 7 12.48 -9.58 -7.07
CA VAL A 7 11.64 -10.68 -6.57
C VAL A 7 10.17 -10.32 -6.79
N ARG A 8 9.40 -11.23 -7.39
CA ARG A 8 7.95 -11.10 -7.58
C ARG A 8 7.25 -12.24 -6.87
N THR A 9 6.14 -11.94 -6.20
CA THR A 9 5.25 -12.97 -5.67
C THR A 9 3.92 -12.94 -6.43
N LEU A 10 3.39 -14.12 -6.73
CA LEU A 10 2.06 -14.29 -7.30
C LEU A 10 1.23 -15.15 -6.35
N PRO A 11 -0.02 -14.77 -6.04
CA PRO A 11 -0.87 -15.59 -5.16
C PRO A 11 -1.18 -16.97 -5.77
N SER A 12 -1.28 -17.04 -7.11
CA SER A 12 -1.54 -18.27 -7.85
C SER A 12 -1.14 -18.14 -9.33
N ALA A 13 -1.02 -19.28 -10.02
CA ALA A 13 -0.72 -19.33 -11.46
C ALA A 13 -1.78 -18.64 -12.33
N GLY A 14 -3.01 -18.46 -11.84
CA GLY A 14 -4.09 -17.77 -12.57
C GLY A 14 -3.81 -16.30 -12.88
N PHE A 15 -2.84 -15.69 -12.20
CA PHE A 15 -2.43 -14.30 -12.43
C PHE A 15 -1.34 -14.11 -13.49
N VAL A 16 -0.75 -15.21 -14.00
CA VAL A 16 0.32 -15.16 -15.01
C VAL A 16 -0.18 -14.57 -16.34
N GLY A 17 -1.46 -14.77 -16.70
CA GLY A 17 -2.07 -14.23 -17.92
C GLY A 17 -2.35 -12.72 -17.88
N ALA A 18 -2.38 -12.09 -16.70
CA ALA A 18 -2.64 -10.66 -16.55
C ALA A 18 -1.41 -9.78 -16.88
N ALA A 19 -0.23 -10.39 -17.01
CA ALA A 19 1.05 -9.73 -17.31
C ALA A 19 1.03 -8.90 -18.60
N GLY A 20 0.22 -9.30 -19.59
CA GLY A 20 0.18 -8.67 -20.91
C GLY A 20 -0.49 -7.29 -20.96
N MET A 21 -1.22 -6.87 -19.91
CA MET A 21 -2.03 -5.64 -19.94
C MET A 21 -1.44 -4.47 -19.15
N ALA A 22 -0.36 -4.68 -18.38
CA ALA A 22 0.20 -3.69 -17.46
C ALA A 22 1.24 -2.77 -18.13
N ARG A 23 0.86 -2.06 -19.20
CA ARG A 23 1.66 -0.99 -19.81
C ARG A 23 1.10 0.41 -19.54
N HIS A 24 0.33 0.57 -18.46
CA HIS A 24 -0.11 1.89 -18.03
C HIS A 24 1.06 2.61 -17.36
N GLY A 25 1.60 3.61 -18.06
CA GLY A 25 2.71 4.42 -17.57
C GLY A 25 2.40 5.01 -16.18
N VAL A 26 3.37 4.90 -15.28
CA VAL A 26 3.31 5.36 -13.89
C VAL A 26 3.32 6.90 -13.78
N GLY A 27 3.24 7.63 -14.90
CA GLY A 27 3.05 9.08 -14.98
C GLY A 27 1.59 9.54 -14.78
N GLY A 28 0.82 8.83 -13.95
CA GLY A 28 -0.62 8.98 -13.78
C GLY A 28 -1.05 9.83 -12.57
N SER A 29 -2.37 9.97 -12.38
CA SER A 29 -2.95 10.54 -11.16
C SER A 29 -2.72 9.61 -9.97
N ALA A 30 -2.43 10.17 -8.80
CA ALA A 30 -2.20 9.40 -7.58
C ALA A 30 -3.22 9.78 -6.52
N LEU A 31 -3.92 8.79 -5.95
CA LEU A 31 -4.64 8.95 -4.69
C LEU A 31 -3.70 8.53 -3.57
N VAL A 32 -3.38 9.46 -2.67
CA VAL A 32 -2.47 9.23 -1.56
C VAL A 32 -3.21 9.50 -0.26
N VAL A 33 -3.27 8.51 0.61
CA VAL A 33 -3.99 8.55 1.87
C VAL A 33 -3.00 8.36 3.01
N GLY A 34 -3.01 9.25 4.01
CA GLY A 34 -2.08 9.20 5.14
C GLY A 34 -2.75 9.49 6.47
N ASP A 35 -2.44 8.69 7.50
CA ASP A 35 -2.94 8.85 8.88
C ASP A 35 -4.45 9.15 8.95
N PRO A 36 -5.34 8.28 8.43
CA PRO A 36 -6.76 8.49 8.59
C PRO A 36 -7.10 8.53 10.08
N ALA A 37 -7.80 9.57 10.52
CA ALA A 37 -8.24 9.74 11.90
C ALA A 37 -9.43 8.80 12.22
N ALA A 38 -9.24 7.51 11.97
CA ALA A 38 -10.25 6.48 12.09
C ALA A 38 -10.46 6.11 13.57
N ASP A 39 -11.68 6.33 14.08
CA ASP A 39 -12.10 5.89 15.41
C ASP A 39 -12.90 4.59 15.32
N THR A 40 -12.18 3.47 15.17
CA THR A 40 -12.75 2.12 15.07
C THR A 40 -12.36 1.31 16.30
N LEU A 41 -13.10 0.25 16.65
CA LEU A 41 -12.74 -0.59 17.81
C LEU A 41 -11.30 -1.12 17.77
N ALA A 42 -10.76 -1.39 16.57
CA ALA A 42 -9.38 -1.87 16.40
C ALA A 42 -8.33 -0.75 16.39
N THR A 43 -8.74 0.51 16.15
CA THR A 43 -7.86 1.68 16.14
C THR A 43 -8.06 2.60 17.35
N ARG A 44 -9.02 2.27 18.24
CA ARG A 44 -9.28 3.01 19.47
C ARG A 44 -8.07 2.90 20.40
N GLY A 45 -7.46 4.04 20.69
CA GLY A 45 -6.23 4.12 21.48
C GLY A 45 -4.97 3.78 20.69
N ALA A 46 -5.06 3.53 19.38
CA ALA A 46 -3.90 3.49 18.52
C ALA A 46 -3.26 4.89 18.47
N VAL A 47 -1.93 4.93 18.53
CA VAL A 47 -1.17 6.19 18.50
C VAL A 47 -1.33 6.81 17.11
N ALA A 48 -1.58 8.12 17.07
CA ALA A 48 -1.60 8.88 15.82
C ALA A 48 -0.30 8.64 15.03
N LEU A 49 -0.42 8.26 13.76
CA LEU A 49 0.72 7.85 12.94
C LEU A 49 1.25 9.08 12.20
N ARG A 50 1.89 10.01 12.94
CA ARG A 50 2.42 11.26 12.36
C ARG A 50 3.33 11.00 11.15
N GLY A 51 4.16 9.95 11.21
CA GLY A 51 4.99 9.51 10.09
C GLY A 51 4.17 9.17 8.83
N ALA A 52 2.97 8.60 8.96
CA ALA A 52 2.10 8.26 7.83
C ALA A 52 1.57 9.49 7.09
N ALA A 53 1.22 10.55 7.82
CA ALA A 53 0.79 11.80 7.21
C ALA A 53 1.94 12.46 6.43
N GLU A 54 3.16 12.42 7.00
CA GLU A 54 4.36 12.94 6.36
C GLU A 54 4.78 12.12 5.15
N GLU A 55 4.75 10.79 5.23
CA GLU A 55 4.96 9.86 4.12
C GLU A 55 4.00 10.16 2.97
N ALA A 56 2.70 10.22 3.25
CA ALA A 56 1.68 10.52 2.26
C ALA A 56 1.92 11.89 1.61
N ALA A 57 2.30 12.91 2.38
CA ALA A 57 2.61 14.23 1.86
C ALA A 57 3.85 14.21 0.94
N GLN A 58 4.89 13.45 1.29
CA GLN A 58 6.10 13.32 0.48
C GLN A 58 5.83 12.54 -0.81
N VAL A 59 5.08 11.43 -0.74
CA VAL A 59 4.69 10.64 -1.91
C VAL A 59 3.82 11.46 -2.86
N ALA A 60 2.83 12.20 -2.34
CA ALA A 60 1.94 13.03 -3.17
C ALA A 60 2.71 14.07 -3.99
N ARG A 61 3.81 14.64 -3.46
CA ARG A 61 4.64 15.61 -4.17
C ARG A 61 5.36 15.05 -5.40
N LEU A 62 5.49 13.72 -5.52
CA LEU A 62 6.14 13.06 -6.65
C LEU A 62 5.23 12.95 -7.89
N TYR A 63 3.94 13.26 -7.75
CA TYR A 63 2.95 13.10 -8.82
C TYR A 63 2.28 14.43 -9.17
N ALA A 64 2.32 14.80 -10.46
CA ALA A 64 1.74 16.06 -10.94
C ALA A 64 0.22 16.19 -10.67
N ARG A 65 -0.50 15.06 -10.61
CA ARG A 65 -1.95 14.99 -10.34
C ARG A 65 -2.25 14.15 -9.11
N ALA A 66 -1.68 14.53 -7.97
CA ALA A 66 -1.96 13.88 -6.69
C ALA A 66 -3.24 14.43 -6.04
N ARG A 67 -4.03 13.53 -5.44
CA ARG A 67 -5.07 13.81 -4.46
C ARG A 67 -4.61 13.27 -3.12
N LEU A 68 -4.23 14.17 -2.21
CA LEU A 68 -3.80 13.84 -0.86
C LEU A 68 -5.00 13.93 0.10
N LEU A 69 -5.27 12.85 0.82
CA LEU A 69 -6.25 12.81 1.91
C LEU A 69 -5.53 12.44 3.21
N VAL A 70 -5.61 13.30 4.22
CA VAL A 70 -4.96 13.06 5.52
C VAL A 70 -5.88 13.35 6.70
N GLY A 71 -5.64 12.70 7.84
CA GLY A 71 -6.39 12.95 9.07
C GLY A 71 -7.89 12.77 8.88
N ALA A 72 -8.67 13.76 9.32
CA ALA A 72 -10.14 13.78 9.21
C ALA A 72 -10.66 13.79 7.76
N HIS A 73 -9.82 14.09 6.76
CA HIS A 73 -10.23 14.14 5.35
C HIS A 73 -10.05 12.82 4.60
N ALA A 74 -9.38 11.84 5.22
CA ALA A 74 -9.23 10.48 4.71
C ALA A 74 -10.47 9.63 5.00
N ASP A 75 -11.64 10.10 4.57
CA ASP A 75 -12.90 9.38 4.74
C ASP A 75 -13.14 8.35 3.64
N ARG A 76 -13.85 7.27 4.01
CA ARG A 76 -14.12 6.13 3.14
C ARG A 76 -14.83 6.52 1.85
N ARG A 77 -15.79 7.44 1.95
CA ARG A 77 -16.60 7.88 0.79
C ARG A 77 -15.73 8.59 -0.25
N ARG A 78 -14.84 9.49 0.17
CA ARG A 78 -13.90 10.18 -0.75
C ARG A 78 -12.92 9.20 -1.38
N VAL A 79 -12.38 8.26 -0.61
CA VAL A 79 -11.48 7.22 -1.14
C VAL A 79 -12.18 6.42 -2.23
N LEU A 80 -13.40 5.92 -1.97
CA LEU A 80 -14.18 5.17 -2.95
C LEU A 80 -14.53 5.99 -4.21
N ALA A 81 -14.80 7.29 -4.07
CA ALA A 81 -15.07 8.16 -5.20
C ALA A 81 -13.84 8.41 -6.09
N LEU A 82 -12.64 8.45 -5.51
CA LEU A 82 -11.39 8.80 -6.21
C LEU A 82 -10.65 7.57 -6.76
N LEU A 83 -10.79 6.40 -6.14
CA LEU A 83 -10.10 5.16 -6.52
C LEU A 83 -10.26 4.81 -8.01
N PRO A 84 -11.46 4.81 -8.62
CA PRO A 84 -11.64 4.43 -10.03
C PRO A 84 -10.97 5.37 -11.04
N SER A 85 -10.65 6.61 -10.63
CA SER A 85 -10.08 7.66 -11.49
C SER A 85 -8.57 7.88 -11.27
N SER A 86 -7.96 7.06 -10.41
CA SER A 86 -6.55 7.16 -10.03
C SER A 86 -5.75 6.06 -10.73
N SER A 87 -4.51 6.36 -11.10
CA SER A 87 -3.57 5.38 -11.66
C SER A 87 -2.72 4.73 -10.59
N ILE A 88 -2.56 5.40 -9.44
CA ILE A 88 -1.80 4.93 -8.30
C ILE A 88 -2.64 5.16 -7.05
N PHE A 89 -2.64 4.17 -6.16
CA PHE A 89 -3.21 4.32 -4.82
C PHE A 89 -2.13 4.01 -3.78
N HIS A 90 -1.81 4.98 -2.94
CA HIS A 90 -0.90 4.80 -1.81
C HIS A 90 -1.70 5.00 -0.52
N PHE A 91 -1.64 4.03 0.38
CA PHE A 91 -2.29 4.08 1.67
C PHE A 91 -1.27 3.89 2.79
N ALA A 92 -1.13 4.91 3.63
CA ALA A 92 -0.32 4.91 4.84
C ALA A 92 -1.24 5.06 6.07
N GLY A 93 -1.42 3.99 6.85
CA GLY A 93 -2.40 3.99 7.94
C GLY A 93 -2.61 2.63 8.61
N HIS A 94 -3.74 2.47 9.29
CA HIS A 94 -4.09 1.19 9.90
C HIS A 94 -4.79 0.27 8.89
N ALA A 95 -4.26 -0.95 8.75
CA ALA A 95 -4.93 -2.05 8.09
C ALA A 95 -5.15 -3.15 9.11
N VAL A 96 -6.32 -3.78 9.07
CA VAL A 96 -6.67 -4.86 10.00
C VAL A 96 -6.90 -6.11 9.20
N ALA A 97 -6.02 -7.08 9.38
CA ALA A 97 -6.16 -8.42 8.81
C ALA A 97 -7.17 -9.23 9.64
N ASN A 98 -8.00 -10.01 8.96
CA ASN A 98 -8.84 -11.02 9.59
C ASN A 98 -8.45 -12.40 9.03
N SER A 99 -7.71 -13.19 9.81
CA SER A 99 -7.21 -14.50 9.36
C SER A 99 -8.31 -15.54 9.19
N GLU A 100 -9.40 -15.43 9.97
CA GLU A 100 -10.52 -16.37 9.94
C GLU A 100 -11.47 -16.07 8.76
N GLN A 101 -11.66 -14.79 8.46
CA GLN A 101 -12.50 -14.28 7.37
C GLN A 101 -11.73 -13.21 6.57
N PRO A 102 -10.82 -13.62 5.65
CA PRO A 102 -9.95 -12.69 4.91
C PRO A 102 -10.70 -11.57 4.17
N GLU A 103 -11.91 -11.84 3.71
CA GLU A 103 -12.80 -10.90 3.02
C GLU A 103 -13.34 -9.78 3.93
N LEU A 104 -13.25 -9.95 5.24
CA LEU A 104 -13.58 -8.94 6.25
C LEU A 104 -12.36 -8.11 6.69
N SER A 105 -11.15 -8.40 6.19
CA SER A 105 -9.98 -7.52 6.40
C SER A 105 -10.28 -6.13 5.84
N TYR A 106 -9.75 -5.06 6.43
CA TYR A 106 -10.10 -3.70 6.02
C TYR A 106 -8.96 -2.69 6.15
N LEU A 107 -9.07 -1.62 5.37
CA LEU A 107 -8.35 -0.36 5.60
C LEU A 107 -9.22 0.53 6.50
N ALA A 108 -8.65 1.02 7.60
CA ALA A 108 -9.36 1.91 8.52
C ALA A 108 -9.30 3.35 7.97
N LEU A 109 -10.46 3.91 7.71
CA LEU A 109 -10.66 5.27 7.21
C LEU A 109 -11.59 6.03 8.15
N VAL A 110 -11.74 7.33 7.93
CA VAL A 110 -12.68 8.15 8.70
C VAL A 110 -14.12 7.75 8.33
N ALA A 111 -14.91 7.44 9.34
CA ALA A 111 -16.34 7.18 9.22
C ALA A 111 -17.12 8.47 8.86
N GLY A 112 -18.28 8.34 8.23
CA GLY A 112 -19.05 9.50 7.79
C GLY A 112 -20.54 9.22 7.60
N GLY A 113 -21.39 9.93 8.34
CA GLY A 113 -22.84 9.71 8.28
C GLY A 113 -23.19 8.28 8.73
N ALA A 114 -23.76 7.48 7.82
CA ALA A 114 -24.07 6.07 8.06
C ALA A 114 -22.93 5.10 7.69
N ASP A 115 -21.81 5.60 7.19
CA ASP A 115 -20.63 4.81 6.79
C ASP A 115 -19.72 4.56 8.00
N ASP A 116 -19.29 3.31 8.18
CA ASP A 116 -18.50 2.84 9.33
C ASP A 116 -16.99 3.10 9.22
N GLY A 117 -16.53 3.70 8.12
CA GLY A 117 -15.11 3.99 7.88
C GLY A 117 -14.29 2.76 7.50
N LEU A 118 -14.89 1.58 7.32
CA LEU A 118 -14.15 0.34 7.07
C LEU A 118 -14.21 -0.03 5.59
N LEU A 119 -13.11 0.18 4.87
CA LEU A 119 -13.02 -0.28 3.47
C LEU A 119 -12.54 -1.73 3.44
N ARG A 120 -13.49 -2.66 3.29
CA ARG A 120 -13.24 -4.11 3.42
C ARG A 120 -12.74 -4.74 2.13
N ALA A 121 -11.98 -5.83 2.26
CA ALA A 121 -11.44 -6.63 1.16
C ALA A 121 -12.54 -7.14 0.21
N ARG A 122 -13.68 -7.61 0.73
CA ARG A 122 -14.82 -8.02 -0.11
C ARG A 122 -15.35 -6.90 -1.00
N GLU A 123 -15.31 -5.66 -0.50
CA GLU A 123 -15.80 -4.49 -1.22
C GLU A 123 -14.80 -4.06 -2.27
N ILE A 124 -13.51 -4.01 -1.91
CA ILE A 124 -12.40 -3.76 -2.83
C ILE A 124 -12.45 -4.76 -3.99
N GLY A 125 -12.59 -6.05 -3.70
CA GLY A 125 -12.62 -7.11 -4.72
C GLY A 125 -13.86 -7.11 -5.63
N ALA A 126 -14.90 -6.34 -5.28
CA ALA A 126 -16.08 -6.13 -6.13
C ALA A 126 -15.96 -4.89 -7.03
N LEU A 127 -14.94 -4.04 -6.82
CA LEU A 127 -14.68 -2.88 -7.64
C LEU A 127 -14.03 -3.27 -8.98
N ARG A 128 -14.14 -2.37 -9.97
CA ARG A 128 -13.38 -2.43 -11.22
C ARG A 128 -12.26 -1.40 -11.15
N LEU A 129 -11.06 -1.86 -10.83
CA LEU A 129 -9.88 -1.03 -10.57
C LEU A 129 -8.78 -1.22 -11.62
N SER A 130 -9.12 -1.67 -12.83
CA SER A 130 -8.15 -1.88 -13.93
C SER A 130 -7.42 -0.60 -14.39
N HIS A 131 -7.88 0.58 -13.97
CA HIS A 131 -7.17 1.85 -14.18
C HIS A 131 -6.03 2.09 -13.19
N LEU A 132 -6.08 1.46 -12.00
CA LEU A 132 -4.98 1.49 -11.05
C LEU A 132 -3.87 0.58 -11.58
N GLY A 133 -2.78 1.19 -12.01
CA GLY A 133 -1.56 0.47 -12.40
C GLY A 133 -0.76 0.01 -11.19
N MET A 134 -0.96 0.60 -10.01
CA MET A 134 -0.23 0.26 -8.80
C MET A 134 -1.01 0.61 -7.53
N VAL A 135 -0.93 -0.25 -6.52
CA VAL A 135 -1.35 0.03 -5.15
C VAL A 135 -0.18 -0.20 -4.19
N VAL A 136 0.00 0.70 -3.22
CA VAL A 136 0.98 0.61 -2.15
C VAL A 136 0.25 0.64 -0.81
N LEU A 137 0.41 -0.41 -0.01
CA LEU A 137 -0.13 -0.53 1.33
C LEU A 137 1.01 -0.44 2.35
N SER A 138 1.24 0.78 2.86
CA SER A 138 2.16 1.11 3.95
C SER A 138 1.40 1.09 5.27
N ALA A 139 1.03 -0.10 5.74
CA ALA A 139 0.09 -0.21 6.85
C ALA A 139 0.63 -1.02 8.02
N CYS A 140 0.24 -0.60 9.23
CA CYS A 140 0.38 -1.40 10.44
C CYS A 140 -0.80 -2.35 10.56
N ASN A 141 -0.50 -3.64 10.72
CA ASN A 141 -1.43 -4.72 11.00
C ASN A 141 -1.82 -4.73 12.49
N THR A 142 -2.96 -4.11 12.80
CA THR A 142 -3.29 -3.77 14.21
C THR A 142 -3.89 -4.92 15.03
N LEU A 143 -4.08 -6.15 14.50
CA LEU A 143 -4.55 -7.30 15.28
C LEU A 143 -3.99 -8.65 14.77
N GLY A 144 -3.08 -9.26 15.56
CA GLY A 144 -3.26 -10.63 16.06
C GLY A 144 -2.86 -11.87 15.22
N ALA A 145 -1.63 -12.32 15.44
CA ALA A 145 -1.29 -13.69 15.89
C ALA A 145 -1.41 -14.95 14.98
N ARG A 146 -1.90 -14.88 13.75
CA ARG A 146 -1.65 -15.96 12.77
C ARG A 146 -1.35 -15.37 11.40
N ALA A 147 -0.07 -15.01 11.19
CA ALA A 147 0.44 -14.89 9.84
C ALA A 147 0.18 -16.24 9.14
N THR A 148 -0.77 -16.26 8.21
CA THR A 148 -0.83 -17.34 7.23
C THR A 148 0.51 -17.35 6.48
N HIS A 149 0.89 -18.47 5.87
CA HIS A 149 2.13 -18.53 5.07
C HIS A 149 2.15 -17.50 3.91
N ALA A 150 1.04 -16.82 3.62
CA ALA A 150 0.90 -15.75 2.63
C ALA A 150 1.10 -14.32 3.19
N GLY A 151 1.27 -14.14 4.52
CA GLY A 151 1.46 -12.85 5.17
C GLY A 151 0.15 -12.14 5.57
N PRO A 152 0.20 -11.20 6.54
CA PRO A 152 -0.99 -10.63 7.16
C PRO A 152 -1.86 -9.76 6.24
N ILE A 153 -1.28 -9.09 5.23
CA ILE A 153 -2.02 -8.22 4.29
C ILE A 153 -2.53 -9.00 3.06
N ALA A 154 -2.31 -10.33 3.00
CA ALA A 154 -2.64 -11.15 1.83
C ALA A 154 -4.10 -11.02 1.37
N GLY A 155 -5.06 -10.93 2.30
CA GLY A 155 -6.48 -10.77 1.97
C GLY A 155 -6.79 -9.45 1.25
N LEU A 156 -6.20 -8.35 1.73
CA LEU A 156 -6.33 -7.03 1.10
C LEU A 156 -5.59 -6.98 -0.24
N ALA A 157 -4.34 -7.46 -0.29
CA ALA A 157 -3.57 -7.51 -1.53
C ALA A 157 -4.29 -8.35 -2.60
N TYR A 158 -4.81 -9.53 -2.22
CA TYR A 158 -5.60 -10.38 -3.10
C TYR A 158 -6.88 -9.69 -3.61
N SER A 159 -7.56 -8.91 -2.77
CA SER A 159 -8.76 -8.17 -3.19
C SER A 159 -8.47 -7.12 -4.27
N PHE A 160 -7.35 -6.39 -4.17
CA PHE A 160 -6.95 -5.44 -5.20
C PHE A 160 -6.53 -6.15 -6.50
N LEU A 161 -5.80 -7.27 -6.41
CA LEU A 161 -5.47 -8.09 -7.58
C LEU A 161 -6.75 -8.60 -8.27
N ARG A 162 -7.74 -9.07 -7.51
CA ARG A 162 -9.06 -9.47 -8.04
C ARG A 162 -9.83 -8.31 -8.69
N ALA A 163 -9.66 -7.10 -8.18
CA ALA A 163 -10.26 -5.89 -8.76
C ALA A 163 -9.56 -5.43 -10.06
N GLY A 164 -8.48 -6.10 -10.48
CA GLY A 164 -7.76 -5.83 -11.72
C GLY A 164 -6.51 -4.97 -11.57
N VAL A 165 -6.02 -4.73 -10.35
CA VAL A 165 -4.75 -4.02 -10.12
C VAL A 165 -3.58 -4.96 -10.48
N PRO A 166 -2.63 -4.53 -11.32
CA PRO A 166 -1.53 -5.41 -11.74
C PRO A 166 -0.33 -5.36 -10.79
N ALA A 167 -0.10 -4.27 -10.06
CA ALA A 167 1.06 -4.15 -9.17
C ALA A 167 0.63 -3.80 -7.74
N MET A 168 1.00 -4.65 -6.79
CA MET A 168 0.83 -4.41 -5.37
C MET A 168 2.20 -4.29 -4.70
N LEU A 169 2.35 -3.30 -3.84
CA LEU A 169 3.40 -3.27 -2.82
C LEU A 169 2.72 -3.32 -1.45
N SER A 170 3.12 -4.24 -0.59
CA SER A 170 2.56 -4.37 0.76
C SER A 170 3.65 -4.63 1.79
N SER A 171 3.46 -4.11 2.99
CA SER A 171 4.31 -4.40 4.12
C SER A 171 4.13 -5.83 4.64
N LEU A 172 5.22 -6.44 5.11
CA LEU A 172 5.25 -7.76 5.74
C LEU A 172 4.94 -7.69 7.24
N TRP A 173 5.29 -6.57 7.86
CA TRP A 173 5.10 -6.26 9.28
C TRP A 173 4.72 -4.79 9.44
N ASP A 174 4.52 -4.37 10.69
CA ASP A 174 4.17 -2.99 11.03
C ASP A 174 5.34 -2.06 10.74
N VAL A 175 5.12 -1.08 9.86
CA VAL A 175 6.19 -0.30 9.23
C VAL A 175 5.92 1.20 9.19
N ASN A 176 4.97 1.68 9.98
CA ASN A 176 4.61 3.10 9.97
C ASN A 176 5.49 3.91 10.94
N ASP A 177 6.73 4.12 10.54
CA ASP A 177 7.72 4.96 11.22
C ASP A 177 8.54 5.80 10.22
N ASP A 178 9.21 6.83 10.73
CA ASP A 178 10.04 7.74 9.93
C ASP A 178 11.20 7.00 9.21
N ALA A 179 11.52 5.77 9.60
CA ALA A 179 12.62 5.01 9.03
C ALA A 179 12.25 4.33 7.70
N THR A 180 10.98 4.01 7.45
CA THR A 180 10.52 3.42 6.19
C THR A 180 10.07 4.43 5.14
N THR A 181 9.70 5.65 5.57
CA THR A 181 9.32 6.74 4.64
C THR A 181 10.37 7.00 3.54
N PRO A 182 11.69 7.08 3.82
CA PRO A 182 12.70 7.26 2.77
C PRO A 182 12.69 6.15 1.72
N LEU A 183 12.46 4.90 2.13
CA LEU A 183 12.38 3.75 1.21
C LEU A 183 11.19 3.90 0.26
N LEU A 184 10.01 4.26 0.77
CA LEU A 184 8.80 4.42 -0.03
C LEU A 184 8.86 5.64 -0.95
N VAL A 185 9.43 6.75 -0.48
CA VAL A 185 9.71 7.93 -1.32
C VAL A 185 10.69 7.56 -2.44
N ALA A 186 11.76 6.83 -2.13
CA ALA A 186 12.74 6.36 -3.10
C ALA A 186 12.12 5.39 -4.14
N PHE A 187 11.19 4.54 -3.70
CA PHE A 187 10.40 3.67 -4.57
C PHE A 187 9.51 4.48 -5.52
N HIS A 188 8.66 5.36 -4.97
CA HIS A 188 7.73 6.17 -5.75
C HIS A 188 8.45 7.10 -6.73
N ARG A 189 9.61 7.67 -6.34
CA ARG A 189 10.43 8.52 -7.22
C ARG A 189 10.86 7.77 -8.48
N ARG A 190 11.31 6.52 -8.32
CA ARG A 190 11.74 5.67 -9.45
C ARG A 190 10.56 5.20 -10.28
N ALA A 191 9.48 4.78 -9.61
CA ALA A 191 8.26 4.35 -10.27
C ALA A 191 7.68 5.51 -11.12
N ALA A 192 7.55 6.71 -10.56
CA ALA A 192 7.12 7.91 -11.27
C ALA A 192 8.06 8.28 -12.45
N GLY A 193 9.36 7.96 -12.32
CA GLY A 193 10.34 8.07 -13.40
C GLY A 193 10.24 7.01 -14.51
N GLY A 194 9.25 6.12 -14.45
CA GLY A 194 8.98 5.10 -15.48
C GLY A 194 9.63 3.75 -15.22
N MET A 195 10.32 3.56 -14.10
CA MET A 195 10.88 2.26 -13.72
C MET A 195 9.76 1.27 -13.36
N GLY A 196 9.90 0.00 -13.75
CA GLY A 196 8.95 -1.05 -13.37
C GLY A 196 8.88 -1.23 -11.86
N ALA A 197 7.71 -1.52 -11.31
CA ALA A 197 7.47 -1.55 -9.86
C ALA A 197 8.45 -2.46 -9.09
N ALA A 198 8.67 -3.70 -9.55
CA ALA A 198 9.59 -4.63 -8.91
C ALA A 198 11.06 -4.13 -8.94
N GLU A 199 11.47 -3.48 -10.02
CA GLU A 199 12.81 -2.89 -10.17
C GLU A 199 12.96 -1.64 -9.30
N ALA A 200 11.93 -0.80 -9.26
CA ALA A 200 11.87 0.39 -8.41
C ALA A 200 11.99 0.01 -6.93
N LEU A 201 11.32 -1.06 -6.49
CA LEU A 201 11.43 -1.57 -5.14
C LEU A 201 12.85 -2.04 -4.85
N ARG A 202 13.40 -2.90 -5.71
CA ARG A 202 14.77 -3.40 -5.54
C ARG A 202 15.78 -2.24 -5.44
N ALA A 203 15.68 -1.25 -6.32
CA ALA A 203 16.58 -0.11 -6.32
C ALA A 203 16.43 0.76 -5.07
N ALA A 204 15.22 0.92 -4.53
CA ALA A 204 15.00 1.59 -3.25
C ALA A 204 15.59 0.78 -2.08
N GLN A 205 15.46 -0.55 -2.09
CA GLN A 205 16.03 -1.43 -1.07
C GLN A 205 17.56 -1.38 -1.06
N LEU A 206 18.19 -1.30 -2.23
CA LEU A 206 19.64 -1.11 -2.36
C LEU A 206 20.08 0.27 -1.83
N GLU A 207 19.35 1.34 -2.17
CA GLU A 207 19.61 2.68 -1.61
C GLU A 207 19.51 2.68 -0.08
N ALA A 208 18.53 1.99 0.49
CA ALA A 208 18.40 1.86 1.95
C ALA A 208 19.56 1.07 2.58
N LEU A 209 20.05 0.01 1.93
CA LEU A 209 21.20 -0.78 2.36
C LEU A 209 22.53 0.00 2.32
N GLU A 210 22.64 0.95 1.40
CA GLU A 210 23.82 1.81 1.21
C GLU A 210 23.77 3.11 2.03
N SER A 211 22.67 3.37 2.74
CA SER A 211 22.47 4.59 3.54
C SER A 211 23.48 4.73 4.69
N ASP A 212 23.98 5.93 4.94
CA ASP A 212 24.83 6.19 6.12
C ASP A 212 24.07 6.11 7.45
N ARG A 213 22.73 6.10 7.41
CA ARG A 213 21.86 6.04 8.60
C ARG A 213 21.61 4.60 9.05
N PRO A 214 22.08 4.17 10.24
CA PRO A 214 21.94 2.79 10.72
C PRO A 214 20.49 2.30 10.79
N GLU A 215 19.56 3.19 11.11
CA GLU A 215 18.12 2.91 11.17
C GLU A 215 17.53 2.56 9.80
N THR A 216 17.98 3.24 8.73
CA THR A 216 17.53 2.98 7.35
C THR A 216 18.14 1.68 6.80
N ARG A 217 19.38 1.35 7.21
CA ARG A 217 20.06 0.11 6.83
C ARG A 217 19.50 -1.15 7.49
N ALA A 218 18.69 -0.99 8.52
CA ALA A 218 18.18 -2.12 9.28
C ALA A 218 17.29 -3.02 8.40
N PRO A 219 17.41 -4.37 8.50
CA PRO A 219 16.53 -5.30 7.78
C PRO A 219 15.04 -5.04 7.96
N ARG A 220 14.63 -4.55 9.15
CA ARG A 220 13.24 -4.16 9.42
C ARG A 220 12.72 -3.03 8.51
N VAL A 221 13.59 -2.27 7.86
CA VAL A 221 13.25 -1.20 6.92
C VAL A 221 13.31 -1.70 5.49
N TRP A 222 14.48 -2.08 4.97
CA TRP A 222 14.60 -2.42 3.55
C TRP A 222 13.88 -3.74 3.18
N ALA A 223 13.73 -4.69 4.10
CA ALA A 223 13.03 -5.94 3.84
C ALA A 223 11.52 -5.86 4.16
N ALA A 224 11.03 -4.70 4.59
CA ALA A 224 9.65 -4.51 5.03
C ALA A 224 8.60 -4.76 3.93
N PHE A 225 8.93 -4.49 2.68
CA PHE A 225 7.96 -4.47 1.59
C PHE A 225 8.21 -5.57 0.57
N VAL A 226 7.12 -6.14 0.08
CA VAL A 226 7.11 -7.13 -0.99
C VAL A 226 6.25 -6.65 -2.14
N TYR A 227 6.71 -6.94 -3.36
CA TYR A 227 5.95 -6.73 -4.59
C TYR A 227 5.15 -7.99 -4.94
N SER A 228 3.87 -7.82 -5.20
CA SER A 228 2.98 -8.86 -5.73
C SER A 228 2.34 -8.39 -7.04
N GLY A 229 2.52 -9.18 -8.08
CA GLY A 229 2.07 -8.84 -9.42
C GLY A 229 2.83 -9.63 -10.48
N PRO A 230 2.28 -9.74 -11.70
CA PRO A 230 2.96 -10.41 -12.80
C PRO A 230 4.28 -9.72 -13.19
#